data_AF-A0A4R5J8H1-F1
#
_entry.id   AF-A0A4R5J8H1-F1
#
_cell.length_a   1.000
_cell.length_b   1.000
_cell.length_c   1.000
_cell.angle_alpha   90.00
_cell.angle_beta   90.00
_cell.angle_gamma   90.00
#
_symmetry.space_group_name_H-M   'P 1'
#
loop_
_entity.id
_entity.type
_entity.pdbx_description
1 polymer ?
#
loop_
_entity_poly.entity_id
_entity_poly.type
_entity_poly.pdbx_seq_one_letter_code
_entity_poly.pdbx_strand_id
1 'polypeptide(L)' 'LLDEISEGLAPVIVQALARMIRMLKQKGYTVVMVEQNFRFAAPLADRFYVMEHGSIVERFDAGDLQAKMPVLHELLGV' A
#
# COMPACT_ATOMS: atom_id res chain seq x y z
N LEU A 1 -10.65 -7.60 1.83
CA LEU A 1 -9.25 -7.98 1.56
C LEU A 1 -9.02 -7.77 0.07
N LEU A 2 -7.94 -7.10 -0.31
CA LEU A 2 -7.52 -6.85 -1.68
C LEU A 2 -6.12 -7.45 -1.82
N ASP A 3 -5.87 -8.25 -2.85
CA ASP A 3 -4.63 -8.99 -3.03
C ASP A 3 -4.09 -8.73 -4.44
N GLU A 4 -2.96 -8.03 -4.52
CA GLU A 4 -2.22 -7.75 -5.77
C GLU A 4 -3.07 -7.16 -6.91
N ILE A 5 -4.06 -6.34 -6.54
CA ILE A 5 -5.10 -5.88 -7.46
C ILE A 5 -4.62 -4.89 -8.53
N SER A 6 -3.43 -4.29 -8.39
CA SER A 6 -2.91 -3.32 -9.35
C SER A 6 -2.06 -3.95 -10.46
N GLU A 7 -1.65 -5.23 -10.32
CA GLU A 7 -0.77 -5.90 -11.26
C GLU A 7 -1.41 -6.10 -12.64
N GLY A 8 -0.64 -5.83 -13.70
CA GLY A 8 -1.07 -6.07 -15.09
C GLY A 8 -2.20 -5.15 -15.59
N LEU A 9 -2.67 -4.21 -14.77
CA LEU A 9 -3.78 -3.33 -15.12
C LEU A 9 -3.33 -2.07 -15.84
N ALA A 10 -4.18 -1.61 -16.76
CA ALA A 10 -3.98 -0.34 -17.44
C ALA A 10 -4.02 0.82 -16.42
N PRO A 11 -3.23 1.91 -16.62
CA PRO A 11 -3.14 3.02 -15.67
C PRO A 11 -4.49 3.63 -15.26
N VAL A 12 -5.44 3.72 -16.20
CA VAL A 12 -6.78 4.25 -15.93
C VAL A 12 -7.58 3.37 -14.94
N ILE A 13 -7.38 2.05 -14.98
CA ILE A 13 -8.05 1.10 -14.08
C ILE A 13 -7.44 1.22 -12.68
N VAL A 14 -6.11 1.30 -12.57
CA VAL A 14 -5.41 1.53 -11.30
C VAL A 14 -5.91 2.81 -10.62
N GLN A 15 -6.09 3.89 -11.38
CA GLN A 15 -6.66 5.13 -10.86
C GLN A 15 -8.11 4.97 -10.40
N ALA A 16 -8.93 4.18 -11.10
CA ALA A 16 -10.30 3.89 -10.70
C ALA A 16 -10.36 3.08 -9.40
N LEU A 17 -9.48 2.08 -9.25
CA LEU A 17 -9.33 1.30 -8.02
C LEU A 17 -8.93 2.20 -6.85
N ALA A 18 -7.94 3.08 -7.04
CA ALA A 18 -7.52 4.04 -6.01
C ALA A 18 -8.68 4.94 -5.55
N ARG A 19 -9.54 5.41 -6.47
CA ARG A 19 -10.74 6.19 -6.13
C ARG A 19 -11.75 5.37 -5.34
N MET A 20 -11.99 4.12 -5.75
CA MET A 20 -12.92 3.21 -5.08
C MET A 20 -12.47 2.92 -3.65
N ILE A 21 -11.18 2.63 -3.43
CA ILE A 21 -10.62 2.34 -2.10
C ILE A 21 -10.79 3.55 -1.17
N ARG A 22 -10.51 4.77 -1.67
CA ARG A 22 -10.72 6.00 -0.89
C ARG A 22 -12.19 6.19 -0.50
N MET A 23 -13.12 5.94 -1.43
CA MET A 23 -14.55 6.01 -1.14
C MET A 23 -14.96 4.99 -0.06
N LEU A 24 -14.46 3.74 -0.14
CA LEU A 24 -14.76 2.72 0.86
C LEU A 24 -14.27 3.15 2.26
N LYS A 25 -13.03 3.65 2.34
CA LYS A 25 -12.47 4.20 3.57
C LYS A 25 -13.32 5.34 4.14
N GLN A 26 -13.74 6.29 3.29
CA GLN A 26 -14.61 7.41 3.71
C GLN A 26 -15.98 6.94 4.24
N LYS A 27 -16.49 5.81 3.77
CA LYS A 27 -17.73 5.19 4.27
C LYS A 27 -17.53 4.41 5.58
N GLY A 28 -16.32 4.41 6.15
CA GLY A 28 -16.00 3.71 7.40
C GLY A 28 -15.66 2.24 7.25
N TYR A 29 -15.47 1.74 6.01
CA TYR A 29 -15.03 0.36 5.81
C TYR A 29 -13.54 0.21 6.13
N THR A 30 -13.21 -0.88 6.82
CA THR A 30 -11.82 -1.30 6.98
C THR A 30 -11.38 -2.07 5.75
N VAL A 31 -10.27 -1.66 5.14
CA VAL A 31 -9.67 -2.31 3.97
C VAL A 31 -8.32 -2.86 4.39
N VAL A 32 -8.14 -4.17 4.17
CA VAL A 32 -6.82 -4.81 4.23
C VAL A 32 -6.38 -5.05 2.80
N MET A 33 -5.18 -4.59 2.45
CA MET A 33 -4.62 -4.66 1.11
C MET A 33 -3.21 -5.23 1.17
N VAL A 34 -2.95 -6.23 0.33
CA VAL A 34 -1.63 -6.79 0.05
C VAL A 34 -1.25 -6.30 -1.34
N GLU A 35 -0.09 -5.66 -1.44
CA GLU A 35 0.38 -5.02 -2.67
C GLU A 35 1.90 -5.05 -2.76
N GLN A 36 2.42 -5.39 -3.94
CA GLN A 36 3.83 -5.22 -4.27
C GLN A 36 4.09 -3.80 -4.80
N ASN A 37 3.09 -3.16 -5.42
CA ASN A 37 3.22 -1.82 -5.96
C ASN A 37 3.12 -0.78 -4.83
N PHE A 38 4.26 -0.52 -4.19
CA PHE A 38 4.35 0.42 -3.09
C PHE A 38 3.85 1.83 -3.47
N ARG A 39 4.12 2.28 -4.70
CA ARG A 39 3.69 3.60 -5.18
C ARG A 39 2.17 3.73 -5.28
N PHE A 40 1.47 2.62 -5.54
CA PHE A 40 0.01 2.56 -5.50
C PHE A 40 -0.52 2.50 -4.07
N ALA A 41 0.10 1.70 -3.20
CA ALA A 41 -0.35 1.49 -1.82
C ALA A 41 -0.08 2.69 -0.90
N ALA A 42 1.08 3.33 -1.02
CA ALA A 42 1.55 4.44 -0.20
C ALA A 42 0.52 5.57 -0.02
N PRO A 43 -0.13 6.10 -1.07
CA PRO A 43 -1.12 7.17 -0.93
C PRO A 43 -2.53 6.70 -0.49
N LEU A 44 -2.72 5.40 -0.24
CA LEU A 44 -4.02 4.81 0.13
C LEU A 44 -4.07 4.32 1.58
N ALA A 45 -2.96 3.77 2.06
CA ALA A 45 -2.89 3.12 3.36
C ALA A 45 -2.69 4.12 4.52
N ASP A 46 -3.28 3.78 5.67
CA ASP A 46 -3.04 4.48 6.95
C ASP A 46 -1.86 3.89 7.72
N ARG A 47 -1.63 2.58 7.53
CA ARG A 47 -0.63 1.79 8.23
C ARG A 47 0.05 0.86 7.25
N PHE A 48 1.34 0.64 7.46
CA PHE A 48 2.17 -0.21 6.64
C PHE A 48 2.75 -1.33 7.47
N TYR A 49 2.79 -2.52 6.88
CA TYR A 49 3.46 -3.69 7.39
C TYR A 49 4.29 -4.24 6.24
N VAL A 50 5.61 -4.28 6.41
CA VAL A 50 6.52 -4.80 5.40
C VAL A 50 6.84 -6.23 5.79
N MET A 51 6.59 -7.16 4.87
CA MET A 51 6.86 -8.57 5.07
C MET A 51 8.04 -9.00 4.20
N GLU A 52 8.99 -9.70 4.81
CA GLU A 52 10.11 -10.34 4.13
C GLU A 52 10.30 -11.74 4.70
N HIS A 53 10.51 -12.74 3.83
CA HIS A 53 10.68 -14.14 4.23
C HIS A 53 9.62 -14.66 5.23
N GLY A 54 8.37 -14.23 5.08
CA GLY A 54 7.24 -14.63 5.93
C GLY A 54 7.19 -13.96 7.31
N SER A 55 8.06 -12.99 7.57
CA SER A 55 8.09 -12.22 8.83
C SER A 55 7.85 -10.74 8.58
N ILE A 56 7.16 -10.06 9.51
CA ILE A 56 7.02 -8.61 9.46
C ILE A 56 8.32 -7.99 9.96
N VAL A 57 9.06 -7.33 9.06
CA VAL A 57 10.36 -6.69 9.36
C VAL A 57 10.21 -5.22 9.71
N GLU A 58 9.16 -4.56 9.22
CA GLU A 58 8.89 -3.14 9.50
C GLU A 58 7.39 -2.87 9.66
N ARG A 59 7.07 -1.88 10.50
CA ARG A 59 5.71 -1.39 10.73
C ARG A 59 5.75 0.10 11.05
N PHE A 60 4.89 0.87 10.37
CA PHE A 60 4.81 2.31 10.58
C PHE A 60 3.45 2.86 10.13
N ASP A 61 3.10 4.04 10.65
CA ASP A 61 1.90 4.78 10.23
C ASP A 61 2.25 5.68 9.02
N ALA A 62 1.24 6.09 8.25
CA ALA A 62 1.43 6.91 7.05
C ALA A 62 2.17 8.25 7.33
N GLY A 63 2.09 8.77 8.55
CA GLY A 63 2.82 9.97 8.97
C GLY A 63 4.35 9.79 9.01
N ASP A 64 4.83 8.56 9.23
CA ASP A 64 6.25 8.25 9.33
C ASP A 64 6.86 7.84 7.99
N LEU A 65 6.04 7.75 6.93
CA LEU A 65 6.42 7.26 5.62
C LEU A 65 7.70 7.92 5.10
N GLN A 66 7.80 9.24 5.17
CA GLN A 66 8.97 9.99 4.69
C GLN A 66 10.25 9.63 5.44
N ALA A 67 10.16 9.44 6.76
CA ALA A 67 11.29 9.03 7.58
C ALA A 67 11.71 7.57 7.31
N LYS A 68 10.76 6.73 6.90
CA LYS A 68 10.97 5.31 6.59
C LYS A 68 11.41 5.06 5.14
N MET A 69 11.28 6.04 4.22
CA MET A 69 11.65 5.88 2.81
C MET A 69 13.07 5.29 2.59
N PRO A 70 14.15 5.72 3.29
CA PRO A 70 15.47 5.14 3.07
C PRO A 70 15.52 3.63 3.35
N VAL A 71 14.88 3.18 4.43
CA VAL A 71 14.79 1.77 4.80
C VAL A 71 13.92 1.00 3.79
N LEU A 72 12.84 1.61 3.32
CA LEU A 72 11.95 1.00 2.32
C LEU A 72 12.62 0.84 0.96
N HIS A 73 13.49 1.77 0.56
CA HIS A 73 14.29 1.65 -0.67
C HIS A 73 15.22 0.43 -0.58
N GLU A 74 15.84 0.19 0.57
CA GLU A 74 16.72 -0.97 0.79
C GLU A 74 15.94 -2.29 0.78
N LEU A 75 14.77 -2.33 1.44
CA LEU A 75 13.94 -3.53 1.57
C LEU A 75 13.13 -3.88 0.32
N LEU A 76 12.63 -2.88 -0.41
CA LEU A 76 11.66 -3.06 -1.51
C LEU A 76 12.23 -2.71 -2.89
N GLY A 77 13.43 -2.12 -2.96
CA GLY A 77 14.04 -1.70 -4.23
C GLY A 77 13.27 -0.58 -4.95
N VAL A 78 12.48 0.20 -4.21
CA VAL A 78 11.64 1.32 -4.71
C VAL A 78 12.39 2.65 -4.79
#